data_AF-A0A7Z9CAG4-F1
#
_entry.id   AF-A0A7Z9CAG4-F1
#
_cell.length_a   1.000
_cell.length_b   1.000
_cell.length_c   1.000
_cell.angle_alpha   90.00
_cell.angle_beta   90.00
_cell.angle_gamma   90.00
#
_symmetry.space_group_name_H-M   'P 1'
#
loop_
_entity.id
_entity.type
_entity.pdbx_description
1 polymer ?
#
loop_
_entity_poly.entity_id
_entity_poly.type
_entity_poly.pdbx_seq_one_letter_code
_entity_poly.pdbx_strand_id
1 'polypeptide(L)'
;MSVLIIAIAGGIGAILRALLDDAVTRHSRASWPVGIFAVNIIGSFILGAFTYFLSTLSTGATAGWSSELITHIALWAPALTTGLLGGFTTFSTAMLDAVKLARSGRKIASLGLLLGNYLSSLAACLLGVGLAYLVCG
;
A
#
# COMPACT_ATOMS: atom_id res chain seq x y z
N MET A 1 -11.34 15.41 11.72
CA MET A 1 -11.78 14.07 11.28
C MET A 1 -11.90 13.18 12.51
N SER A 2 -13.00 12.42 12.67
CA SER A 2 -13.15 11.54 13.82
C SER A 2 -12.29 10.27 13.66
N VAL A 3 -11.70 9.78 14.74
CA VAL A 3 -10.89 8.53 14.75
C VAL A 3 -11.71 7.33 14.24
N LEU A 4 -13.04 7.38 14.43
CA LEU A 4 -13.97 6.37 13.92
C LEU A 4 -13.88 6.18 12.40
N ILE A 5 -13.71 7.27 11.63
CA ILE A 5 -13.61 7.18 10.17
C ILE A 5 -12.31 6.48 9.75
N ILE A 6 -11.21 6.76 10.44
CA ILE A 6 -9.93 6.07 10.21
C ILE A 6 -10.07 4.58 10.53
N ALA A 7 -10.75 4.25 11.63
CA ALA A 7 -10.99 2.86 12.04
C ALA A 7 -11.85 2.09 11.01
N ILE A 8 -12.92 2.70 10.52
CA ILE A 8 -13.77 2.12 9.46
C ILE A 8 -12.96 1.89 8.18
N ALA A 9 -12.22 2.91 7.74
CA ALA A 9 -11.37 2.80 6.55
C ALA A 9 -10.31 1.70 6.72
N GLY A 10 -9.69 1.59 7.90
CA GLY A 10 -8.77 0.50 8.23
C GLY A 10 -9.40 -0.89 8.19
N GLY A 11 -10.62 -1.03 8.72
CA GLY A 11 -11.39 -2.26 8.62
C GLY A 11 -11.66 -2.65 7.16
N ILE A 12 -12.07 -1.69 6.32
CA ILE A 12 -12.25 -1.89 4.88
C ILE A 12 -10.93 -2.32 4.23
N GLY A 13 -9.82 -1.66 4.56
CA GLY A 13 -8.48 -2.01 4.07
C GLY A 13 -8.12 -3.46 4.38
N ALA A 14 -8.35 -3.89 5.62
CA ALA A 14 -8.10 -5.27 6.05
C ALA A 14 -8.97 -6.31 5.31
N ILE A 15 -10.22 -5.97 5.02
CA ILE A 15 -11.11 -6.81 4.21
C ILE A 15 -10.58 -6.93 2.78
N LEU A 16 -10.26 -5.81 2.14
CA LEU A 16 -9.70 -5.79 0.78
C LEU A 16 -8.39 -6.57 0.68
N ARG A 17 -7.53 -6.46 1.70
CA ARG A 17 -6.32 -7.28 1.82
C ARG A 17 -6.66 -8.77 1.80
N ALA A 18 -7.61 -9.20 2.63
CA ALA A 18 -7.97 -10.61 2.72
C ALA A 18 -8.52 -11.14 1.39
N LEU A 19 -9.36 -10.35 0.71
CA LEU A 19 -9.91 -10.71 -0.59
C LEU A 19 -8.83 -10.79 -1.66
N LEU A 20 -7.91 -9.82 -1.71
CA LEU A 20 -6.85 -9.81 -2.71
C LEU A 20 -5.81 -10.92 -2.46
N ASP A 21 -5.41 -11.13 -1.21
CA ASP A 21 -4.49 -12.20 -0.83
C ASP A 21 -5.04 -13.57 -1.24
N ASP A 22 -6.32 -13.83 -0.94
CA ASP A 22 -7.01 -15.07 -1.32
C ASP A 22 -7.12 -15.20 -2.86
N ALA A 23 -7.55 -14.14 -3.54
CA ALA A 23 -7.70 -14.16 -5.00
C ALA A 23 -6.37 -14.42 -5.72
N VAL A 24 -5.29 -13.74 -5.33
CA VAL A 24 -3.96 -13.92 -5.93
C VAL A 24 -3.40 -15.28 -5.61
N THR A 25 -3.54 -15.74 -4.35
CA THR A 25 -3.01 -17.03 -3.92
C THR A 25 -3.70 -18.19 -4.64
N ARG A 26 -5.03 -18.14 -4.82
CA ARG A 26 -5.79 -19.19 -5.53
C ARG A 26 -5.41 -19.35 -7.00
N HIS A 27 -5.06 -18.26 -7.66
CA HIS A 27 -4.66 -18.27 -9.08
C HIS A 27 -3.16 -18.52 -9.28
N SER A 28 -2.39 -18.60 -8.19
CA SER A 28 -0.96 -18.82 -8.24
C SER A 28 -0.61 -20.28 -8.02
N ARG A 29 0.36 -20.77 -8.80
CA ARG A 29 1.03 -22.06 -8.55
C ARG A 29 2.30 -21.89 -7.70
N ALA A 30 2.58 -20.67 -7.25
CA ALA A 30 3.76 -20.39 -6.47
C ALA A 30 3.68 -21.07 -5.10
N SER A 31 4.77 -21.71 -4.71
CA SER A 31 4.88 -22.32 -3.37
C SER A 31 5.23 -21.30 -2.28
N TRP A 32 5.18 -20.00 -2.57
CA TRP A 32 5.55 -18.94 -1.63
C TRP A 32 4.44 -17.86 -1.55
N PRO A 33 4.45 -17.01 -0.52
CA PRO A 33 3.33 -16.12 -0.16
C PRO A 33 3.14 -14.94 -1.12
N VAL A 34 2.66 -15.22 -2.33
CA VAL A 34 2.51 -14.22 -3.41
C VAL A 34 1.37 -13.22 -3.18
N GLY A 35 0.32 -13.59 -2.45
CA GLY A 35 -0.83 -12.72 -2.23
C GLY A 35 -0.48 -11.52 -1.36
N ILE A 36 0.05 -11.76 -0.17
CA ILE A 36 0.59 -10.69 0.71
C ILE A 36 1.67 -9.85 0.03
N PHE A 37 2.54 -10.47 -0.78
CA PHE A 37 3.53 -9.74 -1.56
C PHE A 37 2.87 -8.76 -2.54
N ALA A 38 1.86 -9.20 -3.28
CA ALA A 38 1.09 -8.35 -4.20
C ALA A 38 0.36 -7.21 -3.46
N VAL A 39 -0.29 -7.53 -2.34
CA VAL A 39 -0.95 -6.55 -1.46
C VAL A 39 0.01 -5.42 -1.08
N ASN A 40 1.20 -5.76 -0.57
CA ASN A 40 2.16 -4.77 -0.11
C ASN A 40 2.70 -3.90 -1.25
N ILE A 41 2.93 -4.48 -2.44
CA ILE A 41 3.39 -3.73 -3.61
C ILE A 41 2.32 -2.76 -4.10
N ILE A 42 1.09 -3.25 -4.30
CA ILE A 42 -0.03 -2.43 -4.78
C ILE A 42 -0.32 -1.30 -3.79
N GLY A 43 -0.36 -1.62 -2.50
CA GLY A 43 -0.63 -0.62 -1.46
C GLY A 43 0.47 0.44 -1.37
N SER A 44 1.73 0.04 -1.51
CA SER A 44 2.86 0.98 -1.50
C SER A 44 2.86 1.90 -2.73
N PHE A 45 2.52 1.38 -3.90
CA PHE A 45 2.35 2.17 -5.12
C PHE A 45 1.26 3.23 -4.97
N ILE A 46 0.06 2.80 -4.53
CA ILE A 46 -1.08 3.70 -4.34
C ILE A 46 -0.75 4.76 -3.28
N LEU A 47 -0.09 4.37 -2.18
CA LEU A 47 0.32 5.30 -1.14
C LEU A 47 1.29 6.36 -1.67
N GLY A 48 2.33 5.95 -2.39
CA GLY A 48 3.31 6.87 -2.98
C GLY A 48 2.67 7.86 -3.94
N ALA A 49 1.81 7.38 -4.85
CA ALA A 49 1.09 8.25 -5.79
C ALA A 49 0.16 9.22 -5.06
N PHE A 50 -0.64 8.73 -4.11
CA PHE A 50 -1.61 9.54 -3.39
C PHE A 50 -0.96 10.61 -2.52
N THR A 51 0.11 10.28 -1.79
CA THR A 51 0.81 11.23 -0.92
C THR A 51 1.53 12.31 -1.71
N TYR A 52 2.12 11.95 -2.86
CA TYR A 52 2.73 12.96 -3.74
C TYR A 52 1.67 13.86 -4.39
N PHE A 53 0.58 13.28 -4.89
CA PHE A 53 -0.53 14.06 -5.42
C PHE A 53 -1.02 15.10 -4.39
N LEU A 54 -1.22 14.70 -3.14
CA LEU A 54 -1.68 15.60 -2.09
C LEU A 54 -0.68 16.73 -1.77
N SER A 55 0.63 16.47 -1.86
CA SER A 55 1.64 17.50 -1.62
C SER A 55 1.69 18.54 -2.75
N THR A 56 1.45 18.14 -4.00
CA THR A 56 1.37 19.07 -5.14
C THR A 56 0.15 20.00 -5.04
N LEU A 57 -1.00 19.48 -4.57
CA LEU A 57 -2.19 20.29 -4.30
C LEU A 57 -1.92 21.36 -3.22
N SER A 58 -1.14 21.02 -2.20
CA SER A 58 -0.84 21.92 -1.07
C SER A 58 0.14 23.03 -1.42
N THR A 59 0.95 22.84 -2.47
CA THR A 59 1.98 23.80 -2.92
C THR A 59 1.48 24.72 -4.04
N GLY A 60 0.24 24.56 -4.50
CA GLY A 60 -0.37 25.39 -5.55
C GLY A 60 0.15 25.09 -6.96
N ALA A 61 0.90 23.99 -7.13
CA ALA A 61 1.46 23.58 -8.42
C ALA A 61 0.38 23.12 -9.42
N THR A 62 -0.78 22.67 -8.93
CA THR A 62 -1.94 22.34 -9.77
C THR A 62 -2.78 23.59 -10.06
N ALA A 63 -2.38 24.35 -11.08
CA ALA A 63 -3.17 25.45 -11.62
C ALA A 63 -4.56 24.94 -12.08
N GLY A 64 -5.62 25.25 -11.32
CA GLY A 64 -7.02 25.01 -11.74
C GLY A 64 -7.94 24.31 -10.74
N TRP A 65 -7.44 23.81 -9.60
CA TRP A 65 -8.28 23.18 -8.57
C TRP A 65 -8.81 24.23 -7.59
N SER A 66 -10.09 24.14 -7.21
CA SER A 66 -10.66 25.05 -6.21
C SER A 66 -10.06 24.77 -4.82
N SER A 67 -9.80 25.84 -4.06
CA SER A 67 -9.26 25.77 -2.70
C SER A 67 -10.15 24.93 -1.75
N GLU A 68 -11.45 24.95 -1.99
CA GLU A 68 -12.43 24.15 -1.25
C GLU A 68 -12.26 22.64 -1.50
N LEU A 69 -12.02 22.23 -2.75
CA LEU A 69 -11.81 20.83 -3.11
C LEU A 69 -10.51 20.28 -2.52
N ILE A 70 -9.43 21.07 -2.56
CA ILE A 70 -8.13 20.70 -1.96
C ILE A 70 -8.28 20.47 -0.45
N THR A 71 -8.98 21.36 0.24
CA THR A 71 -9.23 21.27 1.68
C THR A 71 -10.03 20.00 2.03
N HIS A 72 -11.05 19.68 1.24
CA HIS A 72 -11.81 18.45 1.44
C HIS A 72 -10.95 17.20 1.25
N ILE A 73 -10.14 17.13 0.18
CA ILE A 73 -9.25 15.98 -0.07
C ILE A 73 -8.25 15.81 1.08
N ALA A 74 -7.62 16.90 1.53
CA ALA A 74 -6.67 16.88 2.64
C ALA A 74 -7.32 16.40 3.95
N LEU A 75 -8.59 16.75 4.19
CA LEU A 75 -9.33 16.29 5.37
C LEU A 75 -9.47 14.77 5.41
N TRP A 76 -9.68 14.12 4.25
CA TRP A 76 -9.82 12.66 4.12
C TRP A 76 -8.50 11.89 4.06
N ALA A 77 -7.37 12.58 3.91
CA ALA A 77 -6.07 11.94 3.73
C ALA A 77 -5.70 10.92 4.83
N PRO A 78 -5.93 11.16 6.15
CA PRO A 78 -5.64 10.16 7.18
C PRO A 78 -6.51 8.90 7.08
N ALA A 79 -7.77 9.04 6.64
CA ALA A 79 -8.65 7.90 6.45
C ALA A 79 -8.18 7.01 5.29
N LEU A 80 -7.67 7.61 4.21
CA LEU A 80 -7.16 6.89 3.05
C LEU A 80 -5.76 6.30 3.28
N THR A 81 -4.87 7.05 3.93
CA THR A 81 -3.48 6.63 4.19
C THR A 81 -3.39 5.72 5.41
N THR A 82 -3.52 6.28 6.61
CA THR A 82 -3.42 5.52 7.87
C THR A 82 -4.52 4.47 8.01
N GLY A 83 -5.75 4.80 7.60
CA GLY A 83 -6.88 3.87 7.61
C GLY A 83 -6.76 2.83 6.51
N LEU A 84 -7.30 3.14 5.33
CA LEU A 84 -7.47 2.20 4.22
C LEU A 84 -6.16 1.53 3.78
N LEU A 85 -5.15 2.30 3.41
CA LEU A 85 -3.87 1.74 2.93
C LEU A 85 -3.06 1.10 4.06
N GLY A 86 -3.16 1.62 5.28
CA GLY A 86 -2.57 1.02 6.47
C GLY A 86 -3.19 -0.33 6.84
N GLY A 87 -4.51 -0.48 6.71
CA GLY A 87 -5.19 -1.77 6.91
C GLY A 87 -5.02 -2.74 5.73
N PHE A 88 -4.89 -2.19 4.51
CA PHE A 88 -4.65 -2.94 3.29
C PHE A 88 -3.26 -3.55 3.24
N THR A 89 -2.22 -2.82 3.61
CA THR A 89 -0.84 -3.36 3.66
C THR A 89 -0.56 -4.10 4.98
N THR A 90 0.43 -5.01 4.99
CA THR A 90 0.81 -5.71 6.22
C THR A 90 2.28 -6.12 6.23
N PHE A 91 3.02 -5.59 7.21
CA PHE A 91 4.39 -6.01 7.47
C PHE A 91 4.43 -7.29 8.33
N SER A 92 3.59 -7.37 9.36
CA SER A 92 3.60 -8.48 10.32
C SER A 92 3.28 -9.83 9.68
N THR A 93 2.34 -9.87 8.74
CA THR A 93 2.00 -11.10 8.01
C THR A 93 3.17 -11.54 7.13
N ALA A 94 3.82 -10.62 6.42
CA ALA A 94 5.01 -10.93 5.61
C ALA A 94 6.17 -11.47 6.45
N MET A 95 6.38 -10.94 7.67
CA MET A 95 7.40 -11.48 8.60
C MET A 95 7.05 -12.89 9.07
N LEU A 96 5.79 -13.13 9.44
CA LEU A 96 5.33 -14.47 9.84
C LEU A 96 5.53 -15.49 8.71
N ASP A 97 5.25 -15.08 7.48
CA ASP A 97 5.42 -15.89 6.29
C ASP A 97 6.89 -16.19 5.97
N ALA A 98 7.78 -15.22 6.17
CA ALA A 98 9.23 -15.46 6.11
C ALA A 98 9.68 -16.47 7.17
N VAL A 99 9.17 -16.38 8.40
CA VAL A 99 9.46 -17.35 9.47
C VAL A 99 8.97 -18.74 9.10
N LYS A 100 7.76 -18.89 8.54
CA LYS A 100 7.23 -20.19 8.06
C LYS A 100 8.12 -20.80 6.97
N LEU A 101 8.57 -20.00 6.01
CA LEU A 101 9.51 -20.44 4.97
C LEU A 101 10.84 -20.90 5.56
N ALA A 102 11.41 -20.15 6.51
CA ALA A 102 12.67 -20.53 7.16
C ALA A 102 12.52 -21.85 7.94
N ARG A 103 11.43 -22.02 8.71
CA ARG A 103 11.16 -23.23 9.50
C ARG A 103 10.89 -24.48 8.65
N SER A 104 10.40 -24.31 7.41
CA SER A 104 10.24 -25.41 6.44
C SER A 104 11.52 -25.77 5.68
N GLY A 105 12.68 -25.24 6.10
CA GLY A 105 13.97 -25.47 5.46
C GLY A 105 14.24 -24.58 4.24
N ARG A 106 13.27 -23.77 3.82
CA ARG A 106 13.34 -22.92 2.62
C ARG A 106 13.94 -21.55 2.91
N LYS A 107 15.16 -21.53 3.46
CA LYS A 107 15.85 -20.29 3.91
C LYS A 107 16.07 -19.27 2.79
N ILE A 108 16.42 -19.72 1.59
CA ILE A 108 16.61 -18.83 0.42
C ILE A 108 15.29 -18.15 0.05
N ALA A 109 14.18 -18.90 0.03
CA ALA A 109 12.85 -18.33 -0.25
C ALA A 109 12.40 -17.34 0.85
N SER A 110 12.72 -17.63 2.12
CA SER A 110 12.48 -16.72 3.24
C SER A 110 13.22 -15.40 3.05
N LEU A 111 14.53 -15.44 2.77
CA LEU A 111 15.33 -14.24 2.52
C LEU A 111 14.85 -13.49 1.27
N GLY A 112 14.52 -14.23 0.21
CA GLY A 112 13.95 -13.67 -1.01
C GLY A 112 12.61 -12.96 -0.78
N LEU A 113 11.74 -13.50 0.08
CA LEU A 113 10.48 -12.85 0.47
C LEU A 113 10.76 -11.55 1.24
N LEU A 114 11.68 -11.55 2.20
CA LEU A 114 12.00 -10.37 3.00
C LEU A 114 12.57 -9.23 2.13
N LEU A 115 13.65 -9.52 1.39
CA LEU A 115 14.32 -8.54 0.55
C LEU A 115 13.42 -8.14 -0.62
N GLY A 116 12.78 -9.11 -1.26
CA GLY A 116 11.88 -8.87 -2.37
C GLY A 116 10.70 -8.00 -1.97
N ASN A 117 10.06 -8.26 -0.83
CA ASN A 117 8.93 -7.46 -0.36
C ASN A 117 9.39 -6.03 -0.06
N TYR A 118 10.50 -5.87 0.67
CA TYR A 118 11.04 -4.54 0.98
C TYR A 118 11.41 -3.74 -0.28
N LEU A 119 12.23 -4.31 -1.15
CA LEU A 119 12.74 -3.63 -2.35
C LEU A 119 11.62 -3.36 -3.36
N SER A 120 10.72 -4.33 -3.58
CA SER A 120 9.61 -4.14 -4.53
C SER A 120 8.59 -3.13 -4.00
N SER A 121 8.26 -3.13 -2.71
CA SER A 121 7.38 -2.11 -2.13
C SER A 121 8.00 -0.72 -2.18
N LEU A 122 9.30 -0.60 -1.92
CA LEU A 122 10.01 0.68 -2.06
C LEU A 122 10.00 1.16 -3.52
N ALA A 123 10.35 0.30 -4.47
CA ALA A 123 10.31 0.62 -5.89
C ALA A 123 8.90 1.00 -6.34
N ALA A 124 7.88 0.27 -5.90
CA ALA A 124 6.48 0.56 -6.19
C ALA A 124 6.05 1.92 -5.64
N CYS A 125 6.43 2.26 -4.41
CA CYS A 125 6.19 3.58 -3.83
C CYS A 125 6.82 4.69 -4.67
N LEU A 126 8.10 4.53 -5.05
CA LEU A 126 8.81 5.50 -5.91
C LEU A 126 8.17 5.62 -7.30
N LEU A 127 7.71 4.52 -7.89
CA LEU A 127 6.96 4.54 -9.15
C LEU A 127 5.63 5.28 -9.01
N GLY A 128 4.93 5.09 -7.90
CA GLY A 128 3.71 5.84 -7.60
C GLY A 128 3.98 7.35 -7.51
N VAL A 129 5.02 7.74 -6.78
CA VAL A 129 5.48 9.13 -6.70
C VAL A 129 5.83 9.68 -8.08
N GLY A 130 6.63 8.95 -8.86
CA GLY A 130 7.04 9.36 -10.21
C GLY A 130 5.86 9.51 -11.17
N LEU A 131 4.88 8.61 -11.10
CA LEU A 131 3.65 8.72 -11.89
C LEU A 131 2.86 9.98 -11.50
N ALA A 132 2.66 10.22 -10.20
CA ALA A 132 1.96 11.40 -9.73
C ALA A 132 2.69 12.70 -10.12
N TYR A 133 4.02 12.69 -10.11
CA TYR A 133 4.83 13.79 -10.63
C TYR A 133 4.58 14.05 -12.11
N LEU A 134 4.59 13.02 -12.95
CA LEU A 134 4.34 13.20 -14.40
C LEU A 134 2.93 13.69 -14.72
N VAL A 135 1.96 13.44 -13.84
CA VAL A 135 0.57 13.86 -14.01
C VAL A 135 0.33 15.28 -13.49
N CYS A 136 1.11 15.73 -12.50
CA CYS A 136 0.86 16.99 -11.78
C CYS A 136 1.95 18.06 -11.91
N GLY A 137 3.12 17.71 -12.44
CA GLY A 137 4.22 18.62 -12.77
C GLY A 137 4.22 19.01 -14.23
#